data_AF-A0A535Z3P9-F1
#
_entry.id   AF-A0A535Z3P9-F1
#
_cell.length_a   1.000
_cell.length_b   1.000
_cell.length_c   1.000
_cell.angle_alpha   90.00
_cell.angle_beta   90.00
_cell.angle_gamma   90.00
#
_symmetry.space_group_name_H-M   'P 1'
#
loop_
_entity.id
_entity.type
_entity.pdbx_description
1 polymer ?
#
loop_
_entity_poly.entity_id
_entity_poly.type
_entity_poly.pdbx_seq_one_letter_code
_entity_poly.pdbx_strand_id
1 'polypeptide(L)'
;MKIDIAVFDGMDELDAVAPLEVLRSAAERGAPFDVQLVTIGLESSVRCAHGLVMVPDGVVRPDADLLIFPGGGWVARSAKGAR
;
A
#
# COMPACT_ATOMS: atom_id res chain seq x y z
N MET A 1 -12.50 11.29 -2.46
CA MET A 1 -11.08 11.18 -2.82
C MET A 1 -10.69 9.72 -2.73
N LYS A 2 -10.40 9.11 -3.87
CA LYS A 2 -9.93 7.74 -4.01
C LYS A 2 -8.43 7.69 -3.76
N ILE A 3 -8.02 7.02 -2.70
CA ILE A 3 -6.63 6.91 -2.30
C ILE A 3 -6.23 5.44 -2.40
N ASP A 4 -5.25 5.16 -3.23
CA ASP A 4 -4.64 3.84 -3.37
C ASP A 4 -3.30 3.82 -2.65
N ILE A 5 -3.04 2.77 -1.89
CA ILE A 5 -1.74 2.49 -1.28
C ILE A 5 -1.19 1.25 -1.99
N ALA A 6 -0.13 1.44 -2.78
CA ALA A 6 0.51 0.34 -3.48
C ALA A 6 1.15 -0.61 -2.47
N VAL A 7 0.91 -1.91 -2.62
CA VAL A 7 1.57 -2.95 -1.83
C VAL A 7 2.30 -3.90 -2.75
N PHE A 8 3.51 -4.32 -2.35
CA PHE A 8 4.36 -5.18 -3.17
C PHE A 8 5.36 -5.92 -2.29
N ASP A 9 5.93 -7.01 -2.81
CA ASP A 9 6.90 -7.78 -2.07
C ASP A 9 8.15 -6.96 -1.72
N GLY A 10 8.60 -7.06 -0.47
CA GLY A 10 9.80 -6.41 0.03
C GLY A 10 9.64 -4.92 0.37
N MET A 11 8.41 -4.38 0.36
CA MET A 11 8.14 -3.07 0.93
C MET A 11 8.34 -3.08 2.46
N ASP A 12 8.64 -1.92 3.05
CA ASP A 12 8.64 -1.75 4.49
C ASP A 12 7.19 -1.67 5.00
N GLU A 13 6.84 -2.47 6.00
CA GLU A 13 5.46 -2.67 6.45
C GLU A 13 4.80 -1.37 6.92
N LEU A 14 5.52 -0.59 7.72
CA LEU A 14 4.99 0.62 8.35
C LEU A 14 4.69 1.70 7.32
N ASP A 15 5.42 1.74 6.20
CA ASP A 15 5.21 2.71 5.13
C ASP A 15 3.86 2.50 4.42
N ALA A 16 3.30 1.29 4.47
CA ALA A 16 1.94 1.00 4.00
C ALA A 16 0.90 1.06 5.13
N VAL A 17 1.19 0.46 6.29
CA VAL A 17 0.23 0.32 7.40
C VAL A 17 -0.06 1.66 8.07
N ALA A 18 0.95 2.51 8.27
CA ALA A 18 0.75 3.81 8.93
C ALA A 18 -0.21 4.73 8.15
N PRO A 19 -0.01 5.00 6.85
CA PRO A 19 -0.99 5.78 6.09
C PRO A 19 -2.34 5.09 5.99
N LEU A 20 -2.40 3.75 5.90
CA LEU A 20 -3.66 3.00 5.88
C LEU A 20 -4.51 3.30 7.13
N GLU A 21 -3.92 3.15 8.33
CA GLU A 21 -4.61 3.37 9.60
C GLU A 21 -5.08 4.82 9.73
N VAL A 22 -4.20 5.78 9.42
CA VAL A 22 -4.51 7.21 9.54
C VAL A 22 -5.62 7.64 8.57
N LEU A 23 -5.54 7.21 7.30
CA LEU A 23 -6.50 7.62 6.27
C LEU A 23 -7.87 6.95 6.47
N ARG A 24 -7.91 5.67 6.85
CA ARG A 24 -9.17 5.00 7.20
C ARG A 24 -9.80 5.59 8.47
N SER A 25 -8.99 5.88 9.49
CA SER A 25 -9.45 6.60 10.70
C SER A 25 -10.02 7.98 10.38
N ALA A 26 -9.42 8.70 9.41
CA ALA A 26 -9.96 9.98 8.94
C ALA A 26 -11.29 9.81 8.20
N ALA A 27 -11.43 8.77 7.37
CA ALA A 27 -12.68 8.44 6.69
C ALA A 27 -13.82 8.14 7.69
N GLU A 28 -13.53 7.37 8.75
CA GLU A 28 -14.46 7.10 9.86
C GLU A 28 -14.91 8.38 10.59
N ARG A 29 -14.11 9.45 10.52
CA ARG A 29 -14.39 10.76 11.11
C ARG A 29 -15.00 11.77 10.13
N GLY A 30 -15.41 11.31 8.94
CA GLY A 30 -16.14 12.11 7.96
C GLY A 30 -15.29 12.75 6.88
N ALA A 31 -13.98 12.46 6.81
CA ALA A 31 -13.21 12.82 5.63
C ALA A 31 -13.75 12.05 4.41
N PRO A 32 -13.86 12.67 3.22
CA PRO A 32 -14.42 12.02 2.03
C PRO A 32 -13.37 11.12 1.36
N PHE A 33 -12.78 10.19 2.11
CA PHE A 33 -11.70 9.30 1.66
C PHE A 33 -12.21 7.89 1.41
N ASP A 34 -11.72 7.28 0.34
CA ASP A 34 -11.95 5.87 -0.02
C ASP A 34 -10.58 5.22 -0.27
N VAL A 35 -10.14 4.41 0.70
CA VAL A 35 -8.75 3.96 0.84
C VAL A 35 -8.62 2.46 0.59
N GLN A 36 -7.83 2.06 -0.41
CA GLN A 36 -7.59 0.66 -0.75
C GLN A 36 -6.09 0.32 -0.76
N LEU A 37 -5.75 -0.90 -0.30
CA LEU A 37 -4.47 -1.52 -0.58
C LEU A 37 -4.52 -2.14 -1.97
N VAL A 38 -3.60 -1.78 -2.86
CA VAL A 38 -3.66 -2.22 -4.27
C VAL A 38 -2.34 -2.76 -4.80
N THR A 39 -2.42 -3.64 -5.77
CA THR A 39 -1.28 -4.14 -6.55
C THR A 39 -1.37 -3.69 -8.01
N ILE A 40 -0.26 -3.69 -8.74
CA ILE A 40 -0.26 -3.32 -10.18
C ILE A 40 -1.00 -4.39 -11.01
N GLY A 41 -0.83 -5.66 -10.66
CA GLY A 41 -1.53 -6.80 -11.25
C GLY A 41 -2.28 -7.60 -10.18
N LEU A 42 -3.04 -8.61 -10.59
CA LEU A 42 -3.76 -9.47 -9.66
C LEU A 42 -2.77 -10.29 -8.82
N GLU A 43 -2.80 -10.07 -7.51
CA GLU A 43 -1.99 -10.79 -6.53
C GLU A 43 -2.87 -11.16 -5.34
N SER A 44 -2.75 -12.39 -4.83
CA SER A 44 -3.54 -12.84 -3.67
C SER A 44 -2.94 -12.40 -2.34
N SER A 45 -1.63 -12.14 -2.31
CA SER A 45 -0.92 -11.64 -1.13
C SER A 45 0.44 -11.06 -1.51
N VAL A 46 0.97 -10.17 -0.67
CA VAL A 46 2.35 -9.69 -0.76
C VAL A 46 3.08 -9.95 0.56
N ARG A 47 4.39 -10.20 0.50
CA ARG A 47 5.25 -10.38 1.67
C ARG A 47 6.19 -9.19 1.83
N CYS A 48 6.01 -8.47 2.93
CA CYS A 48 6.81 -7.29 3.28
C CYS A 48 8.21 -7.68 3.78
N ALA A 49 9.09 -6.68 3.93
CA ALA A 49 10.51 -6.84 4.21
C ALA A 49 10.81 -7.60 5.52
N HIS A 50 9.98 -7.46 6.54
CA HIS A 50 10.10 -8.09 7.86
C HIS A 50 9.08 -9.21 8.07
N GLY A 51 8.47 -9.72 6.99
CA GLY A 51 7.74 -10.98 6.98
C GLY A 51 6.22 -10.87 7.13
N LEU A 52 5.67 -9.67 7.33
CA LEU A 52 4.23 -9.45 7.31
C LEU A 52 3.65 -9.82 5.93
N VAL A 53 2.55 -10.56 5.94
CA VAL A 53 1.81 -10.91 4.73
C VAL A 53 0.53 -10.09 4.69
N MET A 54 0.32 -9.36 3.60
CA MET A 54 -0.88 -8.55 3.39
C MET A 54 -1.70 -9.10 2.24
N VAL A 55 -3.02 -8.99 2.35
CA VAL A 55 -3.96 -9.29 1.27
C VAL A 55 -4.40 -7.95 0.66
N PRO A 56 -4.12 -7.67 -0.62
CA PRO A 56 -4.59 -6.47 -1.29
C PRO A 56 -6.12 -6.46 -1.42
N ASP A 57 -6.72 -5.28 -1.43
CA ASP A 57 -8.14 -5.08 -1.72
C ASP A 57 -8.44 -5.28 -3.22
N GLY A 58 -7.44 -5.05 -4.10
CA GLY A 58 -7.57 -5.26 -5.54
C GLY A 58 -6.38 -4.75 -6.35
N VAL A 59 -6.64 -4.49 -7.62
CA VAL A 59 -5.67 -3.85 -8.53
C VAL A 59 -5.82 -2.33 -8.49
N VAL A 60 -4.73 -1.62 -8.79
CA VAL A 60 -4.71 -0.14 -8.83
C VAL A 60 -5.87 0.41 -9.67
N ARG A 61 -6.57 1.40 -9.11
CA ARG A 61 -7.69 2.04 -9.78
C ARG A 61 -7.19 3.05 -10.80
N PRO A 62 -7.62 2.96 -12.08
CA PRO A 62 -7.25 3.96 -13.10
C PRO A 62 -7.73 5.38 -12.77
N ASP A 63 -8.71 5.50 -11.88
CA ASP A 63 -9.32 6.76 -11.46
C ASP A 63 -9.04 7.12 -9.99
N ALA A 64 -7.95 6.59 -9.41
CA ALA A 64 -7.47 7.05 -8.11
C ALA A 64 -7.05 8.53 -8.17
N ASP A 65 -7.45 9.31 -7.17
CA ASP A 65 -7.06 10.72 -7.03
C ASP A 65 -5.63 10.84 -6.45
N LEU A 66 -5.19 9.85 -5.67
CA LEU A 66 -3.87 9.77 -5.04
C LEU A 66 -3.40 8.32 -5.02
N LEU A 67 -2.14 8.09 -5.40
CA LEU A 67 -1.45 6.81 -5.27
C LEU A 67 -0.22 6.99 -4.37
N ILE A 68 -0.20 6.26 -3.26
CA ILE A 68 0.87 6.24 -2.27
C ILE A 68 1.77 5.04 -2.55
N PHE A 69 3.07 5.27 -2.71
CA PHE A 69 4.08 4.22 -2.81
C PHE A 69 4.88 4.12 -1.52
N PRO A 70 4.78 3.00 -0.79
CA PRO A 70 5.65 2.69 0.33
C PRO A 70 7.11 2.57 -0.11
N GLY A 71 8.03 2.80 0.85
CA GLY A 71 9.44 2.51 0.68
C GLY A 71 9.76 1.02 0.85
N GLY A 72 11.03 0.74 1.15
CA GLY A 72 11.55 -0.61 1.32
C GLY A 72 12.50 -1.05 0.21
N GLY A 73 13.62 -1.64 0.61
CA GLY A 73 14.57 -2.30 -0.28
C GLY A 73 15.50 -1.42 -1.12
N TRP A 74 15.18 -0.14 -1.37
CA TRP A 74 16.01 0.74 -2.22
C TRP A 74 17.43 0.94 -1.68
N VAL A 75 17.55 1.47 -0.45
CA VAL A 75 18.86 1.77 0.17
C VAL A 75 19.68 0.48 0.40
N ALA A 76 19.01 -0.59 0.81
CA ALA A 76 19.62 -1.89 1.06
C ALA A 76 19.96 -2.68 -0.21
N ARG A 77 19.54 -2.19 -1.40
CA ARG A 77 19.64 -2.90 -2.69
C ARG A 77 19.08 -4.32 -2.61
N SER A 78 17.96 -4.46 -1.93
CA SER A 78 17.31 -5.74 -1.68
C SER A 78 16.85 -6.39 -2.99
N ALA A 79 16.76 -7.72 -2.99
CA ALA A 79 16.25 -8.47 -4.13
C ALA A 79 14.78 -8.10 -4.47
N LYS A 80 14.00 -7.67 -3.48
CA LYS A 80 12.63 -7.18 -3.61
C LYS A 80 12.48 -5.84 -2.88
N GLY A 81 11.47 -5.05 -3.25
CA GLY A 81 11.25 -3.69 -2.75
C GLY A 81 11.11 -2.66 -3.88
N ALA A 82 11.12 -1.38 -3.52
CA ALA A 82 11.05 -0.27 -4.46
C ALA A 82 12.31 -0.23 -5.37
N ARG A 83 12.10 0.02 -6.67
CA ARG A 83 13.12 0.05 -7.72
C ARG A 83 12.85 1.12 -8.76
#